data_AF-A0A7J6X5C2-F1
#
_entry.id   AF-A0A7J6X5C2-F1
#
_cell.length_a   1.000
_cell.length_b   1.000
_cell.length_c   1.000
_cell.angle_alpha   90.00
_cell.angle_beta   90.00
_cell.angle_gamma   90.00
#
_symmetry.space_group_name_H-M   'P 1'
#
loop_
_entity.id
_entity.type
_entity.pdbx_description
1 polymer ?
#
loop_
_entity_poly.entity_id
_entity_poly.type
_entity_poly.pdbx_seq_one_letter_code
_entity_poly.pdbx_strand_id
1 'polypeptide(L)'
;MESHQASKLDTSGTAKAVISCFEKLGVSFQLDQIQQIRDPRQQVEMVGVPEEYINGHAFHMYHLTSPDETVSFEFQHNVCGRSIYAEGTIDAAIFLAKKVRAKADKRIYNMIDVLREGKMR
;
A
#
# COMPACT_ATOMS: atom_id res chain seq x y z
N MET A 1 -6.77 -1.76 9.83
CA MET A 1 -7.97 -1.52 9.00
C MET A 1 -7.58 -1.18 7.57
N GLU A 2 -8.47 -1.40 6.61
CA GLU A 2 -8.29 -0.93 5.23
C GLU A 2 -9.59 -0.37 4.65
N SER A 3 -9.47 0.58 3.73
CA SER A 3 -10.57 1.16 2.97
C SER A 3 -10.23 1.18 1.48
N HIS A 4 -11.14 0.62 0.69
CA HIS A 4 -11.12 0.49 -0.77
C HIS A 4 -12.54 0.66 -1.30
N GLN A 5 -12.74 0.68 -2.61
CA GLN A 5 -14.07 0.78 -3.22
C GLN A 5 -15.01 -0.33 -2.73
N ALA A 6 -16.31 -0.06 -2.67
CA ALA A 6 -17.32 -1.02 -2.20
C ALA A 6 -17.33 -2.36 -2.97
N SER A 7 -16.91 -2.35 -4.25
CA SER A 7 -16.81 -3.55 -5.09
C SER A 7 -15.57 -4.41 -4.80
N LYS A 8 -14.61 -3.93 -4.01
CA LYS A 8 -13.39 -4.65 -3.64
C LYS A 8 -13.69 -5.63 -2.50
N LEU A 9 -13.96 -6.89 -2.88
CA LEU A 9 -14.35 -7.97 -1.95
C LEU A 9 -13.15 -8.63 -1.25
N ASP A 10 -11.97 -8.60 -1.87
CA ASP A 10 -10.76 -9.22 -1.33
C ASP A 10 -9.91 -8.21 -0.56
N THR A 11 -9.31 -8.67 0.54
CA THR A 11 -8.28 -7.93 1.28
C THR A 11 -7.10 -7.60 0.37
N SER A 12 -6.63 -6.36 0.45
CA SER A 12 -5.44 -5.87 -0.26
C SER A 12 -4.25 -6.82 -0.11
N GLY A 13 -3.64 -7.20 -1.25
CA GLY A 13 -2.40 -7.98 -1.26
C GLY A 13 -1.27 -7.27 -0.51
N THR A 14 -1.22 -5.94 -0.59
CA THR A 14 -0.27 -5.12 0.17
C THR A 14 -0.50 -5.26 1.68
N ALA A 15 -1.76 -5.21 2.13
CA ALA A 15 -2.09 -5.39 3.54
C ALA A 15 -1.67 -6.78 4.06
N LYS A 16 -1.96 -7.84 3.29
CA LYS A 16 -1.54 -9.22 3.63
C LYS A 16 -0.02 -9.33 3.77
N ALA A 17 0.73 -8.73 2.86
CA ALA A 17 2.19 -8.75 2.90
C ALA A 17 2.75 -7.99 4.12
N VAL A 18 2.17 -6.84 4.47
CA VAL A 18 2.57 -6.06 5.66
C VAL A 18 2.23 -6.80 6.95
N ILE A 19 1.04 -7.39 7.05
CA ILE A 19 0.65 -8.21 8.22
C ILE A 19 1.60 -9.38 8.41
N SER A 20 1.99 -10.07 7.32
CA SER A 20 2.99 -11.15 7.40
C SER A 20 4.34 -10.68 7.96
N CYS A 21 4.71 -9.40 7.77
CA CYS A 21 5.89 -8.83 8.42
C CYS A 21 5.69 -8.68 9.93
N PHE A 22 4.51 -8.25 10.40
CA PHE A 22 4.21 -8.16 11.82
C PHE A 22 4.11 -9.53 12.49
N GLU A 23 3.57 -10.54 11.81
CA GLU A 23 3.59 -11.93 12.29
C GLU A 23 5.01 -12.43 12.53
N LYS A 24 5.94 -12.14 11.59
CA LYS A 24 7.37 -12.46 11.75
C LYS A 24 8.04 -11.69 12.90
N LEU A 25 7.48 -10.54 13.29
CA LEU A 25 7.93 -9.77 14.45
C LEU A 25 7.28 -10.26 15.77
N GLY A 26 6.47 -11.31 15.72
CA GLY A 26 5.87 -11.95 16.90
C GLY A 26 4.44 -11.52 17.21
N VAL A 27 3.79 -10.75 16.34
CA VAL A 27 2.38 -10.37 16.50
C VAL A 27 1.47 -11.54 16.10
N SER A 28 0.52 -11.92 16.96
CA SER A 28 -0.53 -12.87 16.61
C SER A 28 -1.72 -12.14 15.99
N PHE A 29 -1.91 -12.26 14.68
CA PHE A 29 -3.01 -11.60 13.96
C PHE A 29 -3.54 -12.50 12.85
N GLN A 30 -4.85 -12.67 12.74
CA GLN A 30 -5.51 -13.43 11.67
C GLN A 30 -6.06 -12.48 10.60
N LEU A 31 -5.97 -12.87 9.32
CA LEU A 31 -6.35 -12.00 8.20
C LEU A 31 -7.86 -11.67 8.15
N ASP A 32 -8.70 -12.47 8.78
CA ASP A 32 -10.15 -12.22 8.92
C ASP A 32 -10.46 -11.13 9.97
N GLN A 33 -9.50 -10.79 10.83
CA GLN A 33 -9.59 -9.67 11.78
C GLN A 33 -9.40 -8.30 11.11
N ILE A 34 -9.05 -8.27 9.81
CA ILE A 34 -8.90 -7.02 9.07
C ILE A 34 -10.26 -6.34 8.93
N GLN A 35 -10.41 -5.19 9.57
CA GLN A 35 -11.56 -4.33 9.39
C GLN A 35 -11.53 -3.73 7.97
N GLN A 36 -12.43 -4.23 7.11
CA GLN A 36 -12.63 -3.75 5.74
C GLN A 36 -13.74 -2.70 5.73
N ILE A 37 -13.37 -1.42 5.63
CA ILE A 37 -14.34 -0.33 5.54
C ILE A 37 -14.74 -0.14 4.08
N ARG A 38 -16.02 -0.40 3.80
CA ARG A 38 -16.61 -0.35 2.44
C ARG A 38 -17.84 0.56 2.36
N ASP A 39 -18.44 0.89 3.50
CA ASP A 39 -19.58 1.82 3.57
C ASP A 39 -19.10 3.25 3.27
N PRO A 40 -19.61 3.92 2.22
CA PRO A 40 -19.12 5.24 1.81
C PRO A 40 -19.19 6.31 2.91
N ARG A 41 -20.20 6.25 3.80
CA ARG A 41 -20.30 7.23 4.90
C ARG A 41 -19.17 7.01 5.89
N GLN A 42 -18.93 5.77 6.31
CA GLN A 42 -17.78 5.45 7.17
C GLN A 42 -16.44 5.80 6.51
N GLN A 43 -16.31 5.62 5.20
CA GLN A 43 -15.10 5.98 4.46
C GLN A 43 -14.79 7.47 4.53
N VAL A 44 -15.81 8.33 4.42
CA VAL A 44 -15.65 9.78 4.56
C VAL A 44 -15.45 10.17 6.03
N GLU A 45 -16.39 9.80 6.89
CA GLU A 45 -16.50 10.32 8.26
C GLU A 45 -15.44 9.76 9.22
N MET A 46 -15.12 8.47 9.09
CA MET A 46 -14.20 7.78 10.01
C MET A 46 -12.81 7.60 9.43
N VAL A 47 -12.71 7.28 8.13
CA VAL A 47 -11.41 7.01 7.48
C VAL A 47 -10.78 8.30 6.92
N GLY A 48 -11.57 9.33 6.66
CA GLY A 48 -11.09 10.58 6.06
C GLY A 48 -10.80 10.49 4.56
N VAL A 49 -11.47 9.59 3.84
CA VAL A 49 -11.37 9.52 2.38
C VAL A 49 -12.13 10.71 1.79
N PRO A 50 -11.51 11.57 0.95
CA PRO A 50 -12.23 12.66 0.30
C PRO A 50 -13.34 12.12 -0.61
N GLU A 51 -14.50 12.77 -0.62
CA GLU A 51 -15.69 12.31 -1.36
C GLU A 51 -15.42 12.03 -2.84
N GLU A 52 -14.60 12.87 -3.48
CA GLU A 52 -14.21 12.72 -4.89
C GLU A 52 -13.42 11.44 -5.19
N TYR A 53 -12.79 10.83 -4.17
CA TYR A 53 -11.96 9.63 -4.30
C TYR A 53 -12.61 8.35 -3.77
N ILE A 54 -13.88 8.37 -3.35
CA ILE A 54 -14.60 7.19 -2.82
C ILE A 54 -14.61 6.01 -3.80
N ASN A 55 -14.60 6.30 -5.11
CA ASN A 55 -14.56 5.28 -6.16
C ASN A 55 -13.12 4.93 -6.61
N GLY A 56 -12.11 5.40 -5.88
CA GLY A 56 -10.74 5.46 -6.38
C GLY A 56 -9.73 5.72 -5.29
N HIS A 57 -9.70 4.94 -4.22
CA HIS A 57 -8.74 5.09 -3.12
C HIS A 57 -8.21 3.74 -2.62
N ALA A 58 -7.13 3.81 -1.86
CA ALA A 58 -6.61 2.71 -1.06
C ALA A 58 -5.96 3.27 0.22
N PHE A 59 -6.67 3.16 1.34
CA PHE A 59 -6.21 3.66 2.65
C PHE A 59 -5.98 2.46 3.56
N HIS A 60 -4.84 2.41 4.23
CA HIS A 60 -4.57 1.38 5.23
C HIS A 60 -3.94 1.99 6.47
N MET A 61 -4.34 1.47 7.62
CA MET A 61 -3.80 1.85 8.92
C MET A 61 -3.51 0.57 9.71
N TYR A 62 -2.27 0.46 10.19
CA TYR A 62 -1.79 -0.62 11.03
C TYR A 62 -1.47 -0.03 12.39
N HIS A 63 -2.12 -0.53 13.43
CA HIS A 63 -1.98 -0.06 14.79
C HIS A 63 -1.48 -1.21 15.67
N LEU A 64 -0.39 -0.99 16.39
CA LEU A 64 0.21 -1.94 17.31
C LEU A 64 0.24 -1.31 18.69
N THR A 65 -0.14 -2.09 19.70
CA THR A 65 -0.18 -1.65 21.10
C THR A 65 0.57 -2.64 21.97
N SER A 66 1.38 -2.15 22.91
CA SER A 66 2.05 -3.01 23.88
C SER A 66 1.05 -3.67 24.84
N PRO A 67 1.39 -4.83 25.45
CA PRO A 67 0.49 -5.51 26.37
C PRO A 67 0.07 -4.70 27.60
N ASP A 68 0.87 -3.73 28.02
CA ASP A 68 0.59 -2.82 29.14
C ASP A 68 -0.09 -1.50 28.70
N GLU A 69 -0.43 -1.39 27.41
CA GLU A 69 -1.11 -0.25 26.79
C GLU A 69 -0.33 1.07 26.81
N THR A 70 0.95 1.07 27.18
CA THR A 70 1.75 2.29 27.31
C THR A 70 2.44 2.72 26.01
N VAL A 71 2.58 1.82 25.04
CA VAL A 71 3.27 2.06 23.77
C VAL A 71 2.33 1.81 22.60
N SER A 72 2.28 2.76 21.68
CA SER A 72 1.47 2.69 20.46
C SER A 72 2.32 3.02 19.24
N PHE A 73 2.25 2.17 18.21
CA PHE A 73 2.78 2.45 16.88
C PHE A 73 1.64 2.49 15.88
N GLU A 74 1.67 3.49 15.00
CA GLU A 74 0.72 3.59 13.89
C GLU A 74 1.48 3.80 12.58
N PHE A 75 1.07 3.04 11.57
CA PHE A 75 1.57 3.16 10.21
C PHE A 75 0.38 3.37 9.27
N GLN A 76 0.43 4.45 8.49
CA GLN A 76 -0.62 4.76 7.52
C GLN A 76 -0.03 5.01 6.14
N HIS A 77 -0.75 4.56 5.12
CA HIS A 77 -0.49 4.92 3.74
C HIS A 77 -1.81 5.02 2.97
N ASN A 78 -2.03 6.21 2.41
CA ASN A 78 -3.30 6.61 1.80
C ASN A 78 -3.05 7.02 0.35
N VAL A 79 -3.76 6.39 -0.57
CA VAL A 79 -3.70 6.71 -1.99
C VAL A 79 -5.05 7.25 -2.43
N CYS A 80 -5.03 8.45 -2.99
CA CYS A 80 -6.16 9.05 -3.69
C CYS A 80 -5.94 8.95 -5.21
N GLY A 81 -6.93 8.44 -5.92
CA GLY A 81 -6.92 8.30 -7.37
C GLY A 81 -5.83 7.36 -7.87
N ARG A 82 -5.19 7.75 -8.97
CA ARG A 82 -4.26 6.90 -9.74
C ARG A 82 -2.88 7.49 -9.95
N SER A 83 -2.62 8.69 -9.42
CA SER A 83 -1.38 9.44 -9.69
C SER A 83 -0.12 8.66 -9.30
N ILE A 84 -0.12 8.00 -8.12
CA ILE A 84 1.03 7.20 -7.67
C ILE A 84 1.40 6.08 -8.65
N TYR A 85 0.41 5.48 -9.30
CA TYR A 85 0.64 4.41 -10.28
C TYR A 85 1.14 4.97 -11.61
N ALA A 86 0.62 6.12 -12.03
CA ALA A 86 1.10 6.81 -13.23
C ALA A 86 2.57 7.22 -13.06
N GLU A 87 2.92 7.89 -11.96
CA GLU A 87 4.29 8.32 -11.70
C GLU A 87 5.26 7.15 -11.57
N GLY A 88 4.90 6.10 -10.83
CA GLY A 88 5.72 4.89 -10.72
C GLY A 88 5.92 4.17 -12.06
N THR A 89 4.94 4.24 -12.97
CA THR A 89 5.07 3.70 -14.33
C THR A 89 6.06 4.51 -15.16
N ILE A 90 6.06 5.84 -15.03
CA ILE A 90 7.03 6.71 -15.72
C ILE A 90 8.45 6.43 -15.19
N ASP A 91 8.63 6.28 -13.88
CA ASP A 91 9.93 5.90 -13.30
C ASP A 91 10.40 4.54 -13.81
N ALA A 92 9.52 3.55 -13.86
CA ALA A 92 9.83 2.23 -14.40
C ALA A 92 10.22 2.29 -15.89
N ALA A 93 9.57 3.14 -16.69
CA ALA A 93 9.90 3.32 -18.10
C ALA A 93 11.29 3.97 -18.27
N ILE A 94 11.61 5.00 -17.47
CA ILE A 94 12.93 5.65 -17.47
C ILE A 94 14.02 4.67 -17.03
N PHE A 95 13.77 3.92 -15.96
CA PHE A 95 14.65 2.85 -15.48
C PHE A 95 14.93 1.85 -16.60
N LEU A 96 13.89 1.31 -17.23
CA LEU A 96 14.04 0.29 -18.26
C LEU A 96 14.78 0.84 -19.49
N ALA A 97 14.49 2.07 -19.91
CA ALA A 97 15.21 2.74 -20.99
C ALA A 97 16.71 2.85 -20.70
N LYS A 98 17.09 3.15 -19.44
CA LYS A 98 18.49 3.15 -19.00
C LYS A 98 19.13 1.75 -19.10
N LYS A 99 18.43 0.70 -18.65
CA LYS A 99 18.92 -0.70 -18.72
C LYS A 99 19.11 -1.18 -20.16
N VAL A 100 18.21 -0.81 -21.07
CA VAL A 100 18.31 -1.11 -22.50
C VAL A 100 19.52 -0.40 -23.13
N ARG A 101 19.69 0.91 -22.89
CA ARG A 101 20.85 1.67 -23.40
C ARG A 101 22.19 1.11 -22.91
N ALA A 102 22.23 0.67 -21.66
CA ALA A 102 23.40 0.04 -21.06
C ALA A 102 23.63 -1.42 -21.51
N LYS A 103 22.72 -1.99 -22.33
CA LYS A 103 22.74 -3.40 -22.74
C LYS A 103 22.85 -4.38 -21.57
N ALA A 104 22.28 -4.05 -20.42
CA ALA A 104 22.40 -4.85 -19.19
C ALA A 104 21.94 -6.30 -19.40
N ASP A 105 22.63 -7.29 -18.85
CA ASP A 105 22.30 -8.71 -19.12
C ASP A 105 20.93 -9.14 -18.58
N LYS A 106 20.54 -8.63 -17.41
CA LYS A 106 19.21 -8.87 -16.82
C LYS A 106 18.12 -8.27 -17.73
N ARG A 107 17.07 -9.05 -18.00
CA ARG A 107 15.96 -8.66 -18.91
C ARG A 107 14.63 -8.41 -18.21
N ILE A 108 14.35 -9.14 -17.14
CA ILE A 108 13.09 -9.04 -16.39
C ILE A 108 13.38 -8.33 -15.07
N TYR A 109 12.63 -7.27 -14.80
CA TYR A 109 12.78 -6.41 -13.63
C TYR A 109 11.44 -6.25 -12.92
N ASN A 110 11.48 -5.84 -11.65
CA ASN A 110 10.31 -5.48 -10.86
C ASN A 110 10.49 -4.10 -10.20
N MET A 111 9.51 -3.66 -9.41
CA MET A 111 9.55 -2.35 -8.78
C MET A 111 10.64 -2.21 -7.69
N ILE A 112 11.11 -3.32 -7.11
CA ILE A 112 12.26 -3.28 -6.19
C ILE A 112 13.55 -2.95 -6.94
N ASP A 113 13.72 -3.47 -8.17
CA ASP A 113 14.84 -3.09 -9.02
C ASP A 113 14.82 -1.60 -9.38
N VAL A 114 13.63 -1.06 -9.69
CA VAL A 114 13.43 0.37 -9.96
C VAL A 114 13.79 1.22 -8.75
N LEU A 115 13.27 0.87 -7.56
CA LEU A 115 13.55 1.60 -6.31
C LEU A 115 15.04 1.60 -5.95
N ARG A 116 15.75 0.50 -6.18
CA ARG A 116 17.20 0.38 -5.91
C ARG A 116 18.06 1.25 -6.83
N GLU A 117 17.57 1.63 -8.00
CA GLU A 117 18.28 2.58 -8.88
C GLU A 117 18.33 3.98 -8.28
N GLY A 118 17.40 4.31 -7.37
CA GLY A 118 17.24 5.62 -6.78
C GLY A 118 16.41 6.58 -7.64
N LYS A 119 16.32 7.83 -7.18
CA LYS A 119 15.54 8.88 -7.83
C LYS A 119 16.11 9.20 -9.21
N MET A 120 15.27 9.11 -10.24
CA MET A 120 15.64 9.39 -11.64
C MET A 120 15.03 10.70 -12.17
N ARG A 121 14.18 11.35 -11.38
CA ARG A 121 13.55 12.66 -11.60
C ARG A 121 13.31 13.31 -10.25
#